data_AF-B1BXN2-F1
#
_entry.id   AF-B1BXN2-F1
#
_cell.length_a   1.000
_cell.length_b   1.000
_cell.length_c   1.000
_cell.angle_alpha   90.00
_cell.angle_beta   90.00
_cell.angle_gamma   90.00
#
_symmetry.space_group_name_H-M   'P 1'
#
loop_
_entity.id
_entity.type
_entity.pdbx_description
1 polymer ?
#
loop_
_entity_poly.entity_id
_entity_poly.type
_entity_poly.pdbx_seq_one_letter_code
_entity_poly.pdbx_strand_id
1 'polypeptide(L)'
;MKLKSYILTGVIITLTITSFFIGRSYESYKLKALEVSNVSSNEEIDNENKESNKEELSEEQLHIKEIILNDKDGLFKVVNKENSIDKSYKPEELIIPKVNFVGLENEPRNRVSNVLKKDLENLFSDAKKAGLDLYLSCAYRSYEEQEYLYGRALEKEKSDSSNLVALPGTSEHQLGLAVDLTTRSIGFQLEESFEDTKEGQWLLENSHKYGFILRYLKGKEDITGYSYEPWHYRYVGDLEVSKYCYDNNLTLEELYDELDITK
;
A
#
# COMPACT_ATOMS: atom_id res chain seq x y z
N MET A 1 -30.91 5.84 59.13
CA MET A 1 -30.59 5.18 57.85
C MET A 1 -29.50 5.99 57.16
N LYS A 2 -28.29 5.43 57.01
CA LYS A 2 -27.14 6.07 56.36
C LYS A 2 -27.13 5.67 54.88
N LEU A 3 -26.97 6.63 53.97
CA LEU A 3 -26.52 6.35 52.60
C LEU A 3 -25.33 7.28 52.31
N LYS A 4 -24.14 6.69 52.17
CA LYS A 4 -22.94 7.38 51.70
C LYS A 4 -22.98 7.39 50.17
N SER A 5 -22.93 8.58 49.59
CA SER A 5 -22.71 8.77 48.15
C SER A 5 -21.22 8.63 47.84
N TYR A 6 -20.85 7.67 47.00
CA TYR A 6 -19.50 7.55 46.44
C TYR A 6 -19.54 8.18 45.05
N ILE A 7 -18.84 9.31 44.88
CA ILE A 7 -18.54 9.85 43.56
C ILE A 7 -17.38 9.03 43.00
N LEU A 8 -17.66 8.25 41.97
CA LEU A 8 -16.67 7.51 41.19
C LEU A 8 -15.96 8.51 40.25
N THR A 9 -14.93 9.21 40.75
CA THR A 9 -13.97 9.90 39.88
C THR A 9 -12.97 8.87 39.37
N GLY A 10 -13.27 8.29 38.21
CA GLY A 10 -12.34 7.45 37.49
C GLY A 10 -12.85 7.26 36.06
N VAL A 11 -11.94 7.33 35.10
CA VAL A 11 -12.13 7.04 33.66
C VAL A 11 -12.53 8.24 32.79
N ILE A 12 -11.59 9.17 32.51
CA ILE A 12 -11.45 9.87 31.20
C ILE A 12 -9.98 10.34 31.02
N ILE A 13 -8.99 9.44 30.96
CA ILE A 13 -7.58 9.84 30.63
C ILE A 13 -6.97 8.96 29.51
N THR A 14 -7.57 7.83 29.16
CA THR A 14 -6.98 6.91 28.17
C THR A 14 -7.32 7.23 26.71
N LEU A 15 -8.42 7.94 26.43
CA LEU A 15 -8.84 8.26 25.05
C LEU A 15 -8.10 9.44 24.42
N THR A 16 -7.58 10.38 25.22
CA THR A 16 -6.90 11.57 24.69
C THR A 16 -5.46 11.29 24.27
N ILE A 17 -4.80 10.32 24.91
CA ILE A 17 -3.40 9.99 24.64
C ILE A 17 -3.25 9.27 23.29
N THR A 18 -4.13 8.30 22.98
CA THR A 18 -4.08 7.58 21.70
C THR A 18 -4.38 8.48 20.51
N SER A 19 -5.39 9.33 20.59
CA SER A 19 -5.69 10.31 19.52
C SER A 19 -4.57 11.33 19.31
N PHE A 20 -3.82 11.68 20.37
CA PHE A 20 -2.68 12.60 20.27
C PHE A 20 -1.46 11.95 19.62
N PHE A 21 -1.23 10.65 19.81
CA PHE A 21 -0.13 9.93 19.16
C PHE A 21 -0.40 9.71 17.67
N ILE A 22 -1.61 9.29 17.29
CA ILE A 22 -2.00 9.12 15.87
C ILE A 22 -1.87 10.45 15.10
N GLY A 23 -2.28 11.57 15.71
CA GLY A 23 -2.14 12.89 15.06
C GLY A 23 -0.70 13.35 14.81
N ARG A 24 0.28 12.94 15.63
CA ARG A 24 1.69 13.32 15.43
C ARG A 24 2.39 12.48 14.37
N SER A 25 2.06 11.19 14.25
CA SER A 25 2.64 10.31 13.24
C SER A 25 2.11 10.63 11.84
N TYR A 26 0.82 10.92 11.68
CA TYR A 26 0.25 11.29 10.38
C TYR A 26 0.86 12.57 9.83
N GLU A 27 1.02 13.60 10.68
CA GLU A 27 1.70 14.83 10.28
C GLU A 27 3.16 14.55 9.88
N SER A 28 3.85 13.61 10.53
CA SER A 28 5.21 13.24 10.13
C SER A 28 5.28 12.55 8.76
N TYR A 29 4.32 11.67 8.44
CA TYR A 29 4.21 11.07 7.12
C TYR A 29 3.91 12.14 6.06
N LYS A 30 2.96 13.02 6.34
CA LYS A 30 2.56 14.10 5.44
C LYS A 30 3.71 15.08 5.17
N LEU A 31 4.47 15.45 6.20
CA LEU A 31 5.67 16.28 6.06
C LEU A 31 6.71 15.62 5.16
N LYS A 32 6.92 14.30 5.31
CA LYS A 32 7.86 13.54 4.49
C LYS A 32 7.43 13.46 3.02
N ALA A 33 6.13 13.21 2.78
CA ALA A 33 5.56 13.23 1.43
C ALA A 33 5.67 14.62 0.78
N LEU A 34 5.44 15.69 1.55
CA LEU A 34 5.56 17.08 1.09
C LEU A 34 7.01 17.53 0.86
N GLU A 35 7.96 17.06 1.66
CA GLU A 35 9.39 17.36 1.48
C GLU A 35 9.87 16.80 0.13
N VAL A 36 9.49 15.57 -0.18
CA VAL A 36 9.81 14.93 -1.47
C VAL A 36 9.14 15.64 -2.65
N SER A 37 7.88 16.07 -2.53
CA SER A 37 7.20 16.80 -3.61
C SER A 37 7.81 18.19 -3.88
N ASN A 38 8.37 18.84 -2.85
CA ASN A 38 9.03 20.14 -3.00
C ASN A 38 10.45 20.05 -3.59
N VAL A 39 11.14 18.92 -3.42
CA VAL A 39 12.43 18.66 -4.10
C VAL A 39 12.20 18.49 -5.61
N SER A 40 11.12 17.82 -6.02
CA SER A 40 10.78 17.61 -7.44
C SER A 40 10.43 18.88 -8.21
N SER A 41 10.13 20.00 -7.55
CA SER A 41 9.66 21.25 -8.20
C SER A 41 10.75 22.33 -8.34
N ASN A 42 11.99 22.08 -7.89
CA ASN A 42 13.07 23.07 -7.85
C ASN A 42 14.34 22.69 -8.64
N GLU A 43 14.27 21.82 -9.64
CA GLU A 43 15.39 21.65 -10.58
C GLU A 43 15.28 22.62 -11.76
N GLU A 44 15.69 23.88 -11.55
CA GLU A 44 16.19 24.71 -12.64
C GLU A 44 17.63 24.30 -12.98
N ILE A 45 17.87 24.11 -14.27
CA ILE A 45 19.04 23.49 -14.88
C ILE A 45 20.27 24.41 -14.77
N ASP A 46 21.28 23.98 -14.01
CA ASP A 46 22.67 24.35 -14.24
C ASP A 46 23.45 23.12 -14.72
N ASN A 47 23.59 23.03 -16.04
CA ASN A 47 24.40 22.04 -16.73
C ASN A 47 25.87 22.43 -16.65
N GLU A 48 26.65 21.83 -15.75
CA GLU A 48 28.10 21.67 -15.95
C GLU A 48 28.65 20.47 -15.14
N ASN A 49 29.09 19.45 -15.88
CA ASN A 49 30.00 18.35 -15.50
C ASN A 49 29.64 17.50 -14.27
N LYS A 50 28.85 16.42 -14.48
CA LYS A 50 28.80 15.27 -13.57
C LYS A 50 29.45 14.06 -14.22
N GLU A 51 30.77 13.96 -14.06
CA GLU A 51 31.52 12.72 -14.21
C GLU A 51 30.92 11.70 -13.21
N SER A 52 30.54 10.52 -13.70
CA SER A 52 29.77 9.52 -12.96
C SER A 52 30.59 8.88 -11.83
N ASN A 53 30.60 9.49 -10.66
CA ASN A 53 30.79 8.75 -9.42
C ASN A 53 29.47 8.01 -9.16
N LYS A 54 29.42 6.70 -9.47
CA LYS A 54 28.35 5.84 -8.97
C LYS A 54 28.52 5.82 -7.45
N GLU A 55 27.65 6.51 -6.72
CA GLU A 55 27.71 6.52 -5.26
C GLU A 55 27.63 5.06 -4.77
N GLU A 56 28.54 4.71 -3.87
CA GLU A 56 28.60 3.37 -3.28
C GLU A 56 27.39 3.19 -2.36
N LEU A 57 26.69 2.05 -2.49
CA LEU A 57 25.51 1.75 -1.67
C LEU A 57 25.89 1.70 -0.19
N SER A 58 25.02 2.24 0.66
CA SER A 58 25.14 2.12 2.11
C SER A 58 25.02 0.66 2.59
N GLU A 59 25.46 0.38 3.82
CA GLU A 59 25.32 -0.97 4.41
C GLU A 59 23.84 -1.43 4.47
N GLU A 60 22.92 -0.51 4.77
CA GLU A 60 21.48 -0.79 4.78
C GLU A 60 20.98 -1.12 3.36
N GLN A 61 21.34 -0.32 2.36
CA GLN A 61 20.98 -0.59 0.96
C GLN A 61 21.55 -1.92 0.46
N LEU A 62 22.80 -2.25 0.80
CA LEU A 62 23.39 -3.55 0.45
C LEU A 62 22.61 -4.71 1.08
N HIS A 63 22.17 -4.56 2.33
CA HIS A 63 21.37 -5.55 3.01
C HIS A 63 19.99 -5.73 2.36
N ILE A 64 19.27 -4.64 2.10
CA ILE A 64 17.97 -4.66 1.40
C ILE A 64 18.11 -5.27 0.00
N LYS A 65 19.18 -4.92 -0.73
CA LYS A 65 19.50 -5.50 -2.04
C LYS A 65 19.69 -7.01 -1.95
N GLU A 66 20.41 -7.51 -0.95
CA GLU A 66 20.59 -8.94 -0.73
C GLU A 66 19.26 -9.66 -0.48
N ILE A 67 18.35 -9.07 0.31
CA ILE A 67 17.01 -9.65 0.55
C ILE A 67 16.25 -9.78 -0.78
N ILE A 68 16.19 -8.72 -1.59
CA ILE A 68 15.45 -8.71 -2.86
C ILE A 68 16.04 -9.70 -3.85
N LEU A 69 17.37 -9.76 -3.98
CA LEU A 69 18.03 -10.69 -4.92
C LEU A 69 17.87 -12.17 -4.53
N ASN A 70 17.51 -12.45 -3.27
CA ASN A 70 17.27 -13.80 -2.77
C ASN A 70 15.77 -14.17 -2.70
N ASP A 71 14.89 -13.36 -3.30
CA ASP A 71 13.44 -13.60 -3.33
C ASP A 71 13.08 -14.80 -4.21
N LYS A 72 12.67 -15.88 -3.54
CA LYS A 72 12.26 -17.13 -4.19
C LYS A 72 10.76 -17.19 -4.47
N ASP A 73 9.99 -16.39 -3.76
CA ASP A 73 8.52 -16.42 -3.79
C ASP A 73 7.97 -15.34 -4.76
N GLY A 74 8.83 -14.46 -5.26
CA GLY A 74 8.48 -13.40 -6.19
C GLY A 74 7.70 -12.26 -5.53
N LEU A 75 7.88 -12.06 -4.22
CA LEU A 75 7.23 -11.01 -3.43
C LEU A 75 7.62 -9.60 -3.88
N PHE A 76 8.83 -9.40 -4.41
CA PHE A 76 9.30 -8.08 -4.88
C PHE A 76 9.07 -7.84 -6.37
N LYS A 77 8.43 -8.78 -7.09
CA LYS A 77 8.17 -8.63 -8.53
C LYS A 77 7.46 -7.30 -8.82
N VAL A 78 8.08 -6.47 -9.65
CA VAL A 78 7.49 -5.22 -10.13
C VAL A 78 6.50 -5.57 -11.24
N VAL A 79 5.21 -5.28 -11.03
CA VAL A 79 4.18 -5.44 -12.05
C VAL A 79 3.54 -4.08 -12.29
N ASN A 80 3.74 -3.56 -13.49
CA ASN A 80 3.30 -2.22 -13.87
C ASN A 80 3.14 -2.13 -15.40
N LYS A 81 2.96 -0.91 -15.93
CA LYS A 81 2.73 -0.68 -17.38
C LYS A 81 3.86 -1.20 -18.28
N GLU A 82 5.08 -1.32 -17.74
CA GLU A 82 6.26 -1.80 -18.47
C GLU A 82 6.57 -3.28 -18.20
N ASN A 83 6.17 -3.79 -17.04
CA ASN A 83 6.48 -5.13 -16.57
C ASN A 83 5.19 -5.95 -16.42
N SER A 84 4.82 -6.66 -17.48
CA SER A 84 3.64 -7.53 -17.49
C SER A 84 3.93 -8.95 -17.02
N ILE A 85 2.96 -9.60 -16.39
CA ILE A 85 2.98 -11.03 -16.11
C ILE A 85 2.15 -11.82 -17.12
N ASP A 86 2.51 -13.10 -17.27
CA ASP A 86 1.87 -14.00 -18.22
C ASP A 86 0.37 -14.15 -17.91
N LYS A 87 -0.45 -14.22 -18.97
CA LYS A 87 -1.90 -14.41 -18.86
C LYS A 87 -2.31 -15.66 -18.07
N SER A 88 -1.45 -16.68 -18.06
CA SER A 88 -1.68 -17.95 -17.37
C SER A 88 -1.17 -17.94 -15.92
N TYR A 89 -0.43 -16.91 -15.52
CA TYR A 89 0.05 -16.79 -14.15
C TYR A 89 -1.12 -16.75 -13.17
N LYS A 90 -1.05 -17.62 -12.16
CA LYS A 90 -1.93 -17.65 -11.01
C LYS A 90 -1.09 -17.97 -9.76
N PRO A 91 -1.38 -17.35 -8.60
CA PRO A 91 -0.73 -17.73 -7.36
C PRO A 91 -0.98 -19.21 -7.04
N GLU A 92 0.01 -19.87 -6.45
CA GLU A 92 -0.07 -21.31 -6.15
C GLU A 92 -1.26 -21.64 -5.25
N GLU A 93 -1.51 -20.79 -4.25
CA GLU A 93 -2.58 -20.99 -3.29
C GLU A 93 -3.32 -19.67 -2.99
N LEU A 94 -4.58 -19.60 -3.45
CA LEU A 94 -5.49 -18.48 -3.21
C LEU A 94 -6.53 -18.83 -2.14
N ILE A 95 -6.52 -18.09 -1.03
CA ILE A 95 -7.35 -18.37 0.13
C ILE A 95 -8.14 -17.15 0.60
N ILE A 96 -9.23 -17.39 1.32
CA ILE A 96 -10.02 -16.32 1.93
C ILE A 96 -9.44 -16.03 3.33
N PRO A 97 -8.95 -14.80 3.59
CA PRO A 97 -8.46 -14.41 4.92
C PRO A 97 -9.62 -14.12 5.87
N LYS A 98 -9.41 -14.22 7.19
CA LYS A 98 -10.42 -13.93 8.21
C LYS A 98 -10.47 -12.43 8.53
N VAL A 99 -11.02 -11.65 7.61
CA VAL A 99 -11.13 -10.19 7.70
C VAL A 99 -12.57 -9.74 7.42
N ASN A 100 -12.86 -8.45 7.59
CA ASN A 100 -14.13 -7.90 7.12
C ASN A 100 -14.05 -7.65 5.61
N PHE A 101 -15.13 -7.94 4.88
CA PHE A 101 -15.21 -7.74 3.43
C PHE A 101 -16.28 -6.72 3.06
N VAL A 102 -16.06 -6.01 1.96
CA VAL A 102 -17.12 -5.31 1.25
C VAL A 102 -17.88 -6.35 0.42
N GLY A 103 -19.14 -6.65 0.76
CA GLY A 103 -19.95 -7.63 0.03
C GLY A 103 -19.89 -9.04 0.63
N LEU A 104 -19.98 -10.07 -0.22
CA LEU A 104 -20.04 -11.47 0.22
C LEU A 104 -18.64 -12.06 0.41
N GLU A 105 -18.43 -12.79 1.51
CA GLU A 105 -17.13 -13.39 1.86
C GLU A 105 -16.53 -14.28 0.76
N ASN A 106 -17.35 -15.13 0.13
CA ASN A 106 -16.88 -16.17 -0.81
C ASN A 106 -16.57 -15.68 -2.24
N GLU A 107 -16.53 -14.36 -2.48
CA GLU A 107 -16.22 -13.82 -3.80
C GLU A 107 -14.75 -14.07 -4.19
N PRO A 108 -14.45 -14.37 -5.47
CA PRO A 108 -13.06 -14.56 -5.92
C PRO A 108 -12.14 -13.39 -5.59
N ARG A 109 -12.66 -12.15 -5.66
CA ARG A 109 -11.92 -10.93 -5.35
C ARG A 109 -11.43 -10.82 -3.91
N ASN A 110 -12.00 -11.59 -3.00
CA ASN A 110 -11.63 -11.60 -1.58
C ASN A 110 -10.47 -12.56 -1.28
N ARG A 111 -10.01 -13.31 -2.28
CA ARG A 111 -8.89 -14.24 -2.10
C ARG A 111 -7.58 -13.50 -2.15
N VAL A 112 -6.63 -13.95 -1.33
CA VAL A 112 -5.25 -13.48 -1.27
C VAL A 112 -4.32 -14.66 -1.50
N SER A 113 -3.09 -14.40 -1.94
CA SER A 113 -2.04 -15.43 -1.88
C SER A 113 -1.82 -15.85 -0.41
N ASN A 114 -1.67 -17.15 -0.15
CA ASN A 114 -1.54 -17.67 1.22
C ASN A 114 -0.37 -17.02 1.99
N VAL A 115 0.67 -16.58 1.29
CA VAL A 115 1.88 -15.95 1.86
C VAL A 115 1.61 -14.67 2.65
N LEU A 116 0.56 -13.89 2.35
CA LEU A 116 0.22 -12.66 3.10
C LEU A 116 -0.94 -12.82 4.06
N LYS A 117 -1.60 -13.99 4.07
CA LYS A 117 -2.87 -14.16 4.79
C LYS A 117 -2.73 -13.88 6.28
N LYS A 118 -1.67 -14.40 6.90
CA LYS A 118 -1.43 -14.22 8.34
C LYS A 118 -1.18 -12.74 8.66
N ASP A 119 -0.39 -12.06 7.86
CA ASP A 119 0.01 -10.67 8.11
C ASP A 119 -1.14 -9.70 7.85
N LEU A 120 -1.96 -9.97 6.83
CA LEU A 120 -3.23 -9.26 6.61
C LEU A 120 -4.21 -9.45 7.77
N GLU A 121 -4.39 -10.68 8.26
CA GLU A 121 -5.24 -10.96 9.42
C GLU A 121 -4.74 -10.25 10.68
N ASN A 122 -3.41 -10.18 10.89
CA ASN A 122 -2.80 -9.45 11.99
C ASN A 122 -3.02 -7.94 11.87
N LEU A 123 -2.84 -7.37 10.68
CA LEU A 123 -3.09 -5.96 10.38
C LEU A 123 -4.54 -5.58 10.74
N PHE A 124 -5.51 -6.37 10.28
CA PHE A 124 -6.92 -6.13 10.60
C PHE A 124 -7.22 -6.30 12.10
N SER A 125 -6.61 -7.29 12.74
CA SER A 125 -6.75 -7.53 14.18
C SER A 125 -6.25 -6.35 15.01
N ASP A 126 -5.11 -5.78 14.64
CA ASP A 126 -4.51 -4.66 15.37
C ASP A 126 -5.22 -3.33 15.08
N ALA A 127 -5.70 -3.11 13.85
CA ALA A 127 -6.61 -2.00 13.54
C ALA A 127 -7.88 -2.07 14.43
N LYS A 128 -8.46 -3.26 14.56
CA LYS A 128 -9.63 -3.49 15.42
C LYS A 128 -9.34 -3.23 16.90
N LYS A 129 -8.15 -3.60 17.40
CA LYS A 129 -7.72 -3.27 18.77
C LYS A 129 -7.55 -1.76 18.97
N ALA A 130 -7.18 -1.04 17.92
CA ALA A 130 -7.15 0.42 17.92
C ALA A 130 -8.57 1.06 17.80
N GLY A 131 -9.63 0.25 17.70
CA GLY A 131 -11.01 0.71 17.58
C GLY A 131 -11.38 1.15 16.16
N LEU A 132 -10.68 0.62 15.15
CA LEU A 132 -10.84 0.95 13.73
C LEU A 132 -11.37 -0.27 12.97
N ASP A 133 -12.32 -0.05 12.06
CA ASP A 133 -12.94 -1.14 11.29
C ASP A 133 -12.54 -1.04 9.81
N LEU A 134 -11.48 -1.78 9.45
CA LEU A 134 -11.05 -1.96 8.06
C LEU A 134 -11.91 -3.00 7.35
N TYR A 135 -12.04 -2.81 6.03
CA TYR A 135 -12.73 -3.70 5.11
C TYR A 135 -11.88 -3.96 3.87
N LEU A 136 -11.76 -5.23 3.48
CA LEU A 136 -11.16 -5.62 2.20
C LEU A 136 -12.20 -5.45 1.08
N SER A 137 -11.87 -4.63 0.08
CA SER A 137 -12.71 -4.40 -1.09
C SER A 137 -12.34 -5.31 -2.27
N CYS A 138 -11.04 -5.49 -2.52
CA CYS A 138 -10.53 -6.35 -3.59
C CYS A 138 -9.10 -6.78 -3.24
N ALA A 139 -8.70 -7.99 -3.63
CA ALA A 139 -7.34 -8.49 -3.49
C ALA A 139 -6.88 -9.22 -4.74
N TYR A 140 -7.40 -10.42 -5.01
CA TYR A 140 -7.06 -11.14 -6.23
C TYR A 140 -7.99 -10.75 -7.38
N ARG A 141 -7.42 -10.61 -8.58
CA ARG A 141 -8.16 -10.44 -9.82
C ARG A 141 -7.48 -11.20 -10.93
N SER A 142 -8.20 -12.08 -11.63
CA SER A 142 -7.57 -12.85 -12.70
C SER A 142 -7.23 -11.98 -13.92
N TYR A 143 -6.38 -12.50 -14.81
CA TYR A 143 -6.09 -11.86 -16.08
C TYR A 143 -7.38 -11.61 -16.89
N GLU A 144 -8.27 -12.62 -16.97
CA GLU A 144 -9.51 -12.54 -17.74
C GLU A 144 -10.49 -11.52 -17.15
N GLU A 145 -10.55 -11.42 -15.82
CA GLU A 145 -11.32 -10.38 -15.15
C GLU A 145 -10.74 -8.99 -15.44
N GLN A 146 -9.42 -8.83 -15.41
CA GLN A 146 -8.75 -7.56 -15.75
C GLN A 146 -8.99 -7.19 -17.23
N GLU A 147 -8.96 -8.16 -18.15
CA GLU A 147 -9.27 -7.98 -19.58
C GLU A 147 -10.70 -7.51 -19.78
N TYR A 148 -11.65 -8.12 -19.08
CA TYR A 148 -13.03 -7.68 -19.10
C TYR A 148 -13.18 -6.23 -18.58
N LEU A 149 -12.59 -5.90 -17.42
CA LEU A 149 -12.66 -4.56 -16.86
C LEU A 149 -12.01 -3.50 -17.76
N TYR A 150 -10.86 -3.82 -18.34
CA TYR A 150 -10.16 -2.94 -19.27
C TYR A 150 -11.00 -2.68 -20.54
N GLY A 151 -11.58 -3.73 -21.14
CA GLY A 151 -12.48 -3.59 -22.29
C GLY A 151 -13.71 -2.71 -21.98
N ARG A 152 -14.30 -2.88 -20.80
CA ARG A 152 -15.43 -2.05 -20.34
C ARG A 152 -15.05 -0.58 -20.12
N ALA A 153 -13.83 -0.33 -19.65
CA ALA A 153 -13.31 1.03 -19.50
C ALA A 153 -13.16 1.72 -20.86
N LEU A 154 -12.59 1.02 -21.85
CA LEU A 154 -12.46 1.52 -23.24
C LEU A 154 -13.81 1.80 -23.91
N GLU A 155 -14.84 1.00 -23.62
CA GLU A 155 -16.20 1.26 -24.15
C GLU A 155 -16.81 2.54 -23.56
N LYS A 156 -16.51 2.83 -22.29
CA LYS A 156 -17.07 3.96 -21.55
C LYS A 156 -16.33 5.26 -21.90
N GLU A 157 -15.01 5.20 -22.07
CA GLU A 157 -14.19 6.34 -22.40
C GLU A 157 -13.81 6.32 -23.88
N LYS A 158 -14.33 7.28 -24.65
CA LYS A 158 -14.02 7.42 -26.09
C LYS A 158 -12.57 7.83 -26.38
N SER A 159 -11.71 7.88 -25.36
CA SER A 159 -10.29 8.20 -25.46
C SER A 159 -9.58 7.80 -24.16
N ASP A 160 -8.57 6.94 -24.29
CA ASP A 160 -7.46 6.69 -23.35
C ASP A 160 -7.80 6.35 -21.89
N SER A 161 -8.43 5.19 -21.66
CA SER A 161 -8.66 4.63 -20.32
C SER A 161 -7.40 4.06 -19.64
N SER A 162 -6.22 4.22 -20.24
CA SER A 162 -4.94 3.65 -19.78
C SER A 162 -4.45 4.22 -18.43
N ASN A 163 -5.06 5.33 -17.98
CA ASN A 163 -4.77 5.96 -16.70
C ASN A 163 -5.70 5.51 -15.57
N LEU A 164 -6.83 4.85 -15.88
CA LEU A 164 -7.83 4.47 -14.86
C LEU A 164 -7.85 2.98 -14.57
N VAL A 165 -7.47 2.14 -15.53
CA VAL A 165 -7.50 0.69 -15.39
C VAL A 165 -6.24 0.09 -16.00
N ALA A 166 -5.53 -0.70 -15.19
CA ALA A 166 -4.34 -1.43 -15.64
C ALA A 166 -4.63 -2.28 -16.89
N LEU A 167 -3.67 -2.36 -17.80
CA LEU A 167 -3.71 -3.33 -18.90
C LEU A 167 -3.73 -4.76 -18.32
N PRO A 168 -4.38 -5.74 -18.98
CA PRO A 168 -4.31 -7.13 -18.56
C PRO A 168 -2.85 -7.61 -18.48
N GLY A 169 -2.50 -8.29 -17.39
CA GLY A 169 -1.11 -8.67 -17.09
C GLY A 169 -0.27 -7.57 -16.43
N THR A 170 -0.76 -6.34 -16.30
CA THR A 170 -0.04 -5.22 -15.62
C THR A 170 -0.65 -4.82 -14.28
N SER A 171 -1.61 -5.61 -13.78
CA SER A 171 -2.29 -5.40 -12.51
C SER A 171 -1.66 -6.26 -11.40
N GLU A 172 -1.22 -5.65 -10.31
CA GLU A 172 -0.64 -6.38 -9.18
C GLU A 172 -1.67 -7.28 -8.47
N HIS A 173 -2.97 -7.02 -8.63
CA HIS A 173 -4.03 -7.90 -8.13
C HIS A 173 -3.95 -9.33 -8.73
N GLN A 174 -3.38 -9.51 -9.92
CA GLN A 174 -3.20 -10.84 -10.49
C GLN A 174 -2.11 -11.65 -9.75
N LEU A 175 -1.19 -10.98 -9.02
CA LEU A 175 -0.28 -11.64 -8.08
C LEU A 175 -0.98 -12.16 -6.82
N GLY A 176 -2.18 -11.67 -6.53
CA GLY A 176 -2.84 -11.90 -5.24
C GLY A 176 -2.05 -11.33 -4.06
N LEU A 177 -1.11 -10.40 -4.32
CA LEU A 177 -0.27 -9.71 -3.33
C LEU A 177 -0.71 -8.26 -3.07
N ALA A 178 -1.66 -7.75 -3.85
CA ALA A 178 -2.25 -6.43 -3.66
C ALA A 178 -3.59 -6.53 -2.91
N VAL A 179 -3.90 -5.52 -2.10
CA VAL A 179 -5.17 -5.38 -1.39
C VAL A 179 -5.68 -3.95 -1.46
N ASP A 180 -6.96 -3.80 -1.81
CA ASP A 180 -7.70 -2.55 -1.72
C ASP A 180 -8.47 -2.52 -0.41
N LEU A 181 -8.12 -1.56 0.45
CA LEU A 181 -8.69 -1.42 1.79
C LEU A 181 -9.57 -0.18 1.87
N THR A 182 -10.66 -0.27 2.63
CA THR A 182 -11.59 0.84 2.81
C THR A 182 -12.25 0.76 4.19
N THR A 183 -13.16 1.69 4.45
CA THR A 183 -13.90 1.81 5.71
C THR A 183 -15.36 2.15 5.44
N ARG A 184 -16.21 1.84 6.42
CA ARG A 184 -17.64 2.20 6.38
C ARG A 184 -17.86 3.71 6.38
N SER A 185 -16.95 4.49 6.97
CA SER A 185 -17.13 5.94 7.14
C SER A 185 -17.21 6.71 5.83
N ILE A 186 -16.59 6.18 4.76
CA ILE A 186 -16.66 6.70 3.39
C ILE A 186 -17.55 5.84 2.48
N GLY A 187 -18.46 5.03 3.06
CA GLY A 187 -19.36 4.19 2.26
C GLY A 187 -18.64 3.14 1.41
N PHE A 188 -17.49 2.64 1.89
CA PHE A 188 -16.66 1.64 1.22
C PHE A 188 -16.09 2.06 -0.15
N GLN A 189 -16.00 3.37 -0.42
CA GLN A 189 -15.38 3.86 -1.66
C GLN A 189 -13.86 3.64 -1.67
N LEU A 190 -13.30 3.55 -2.87
CA LEU A 190 -11.86 3.53 -3.13
C LEU A 190 -11.51 4.86 -3.80
N GLU A 191 -11.25 5.87 -2.97
CA GLU A 191 -11.01 7.25 -3.40
C GLU A 191 -10.01 7.93 -2.46
N GLU A 192 -9.42 9.05 -2.89
CA GLU A 192 -8.38 9.74 -2.13
C GLU A 192 -8.84 10.13 -0.72
N SER A 193 -10.13 10.42 -0.53
CA SER A 193 -10.72 10.77 0.78
C SER A 193 -10.52 9.69 1.86
N PHE A 194 -10.16 8.46 1.47
CA PHE A 194 -9.77 7.42 2.42
C PHE A 194 -8.58 7.85 3.30
N GLU A 195 -7.64 8.65 2.77
CA GLU A 195 -6.49 9.18 3.53
C GLU A 195 -6.91 10.06 4.72
N ASP A 196 -8.09 10.68 4.65
CA ASP A 196 -8.63 11.56 5.70
C ASP A 196 -9.40 10.78 6.80
N THR A 197 -9.63 9.48 6.59
CA THR A 197 -10.29 8.62 7.56
C THR A 197 -9.32 8.17 8.64
N LYS A 198 -9.83 7.82 9.83
CA LYS A 198 -8.99 7.25 10.90
C LYS A 198 -8.34 5.94 10.47
N GLU A 199 -9.06 5.13 9.71
CA GLU A 199 -8.57 3.87 9.15
C GLU A 199 -7.42 4.10 8.15
N GLY A 200 -7.59 5.01 7.20
CA GLY A 200 -6.57 5.35 6.20
C GLY A 200 -5.32 5.93 6.85
N GLN A 201 -5.45 6.90 7.77
CA GLN A 201 -4.32 7.45 8.51
C GLN A 201 -3.56 6.37 9.30
N TRP A 202 -4.30 5.47 9.97
CA TRP A 202 -3.68 4.36 10.68
C TRP A 202 -2.93 3.42 9.74
N LEU A 203 -3.48 3.11 8.56
CA LEU A 203 -2.80 2.27 7.58
C LEU A 203 -1.52 2.92 7.07
N LEU A 204 -1.55 4.20 6.69
CA LEU A 204 -0.37 4.94 6.23
C LEU A 204 0.79 4.82 7.23
N GLU A 205 0.49 4.83 8.53
CA GLU A 205 1.50 4.76 9.59
C GLU A 205 1.91 3.34 10.01
N ASN A 206 1.11 2.32 9.69
CA ASN A 206 1.27 1.00 10.29
C ASN A 206 1.41 -0.14 9.27
N SER A 207 1.06 0.05 8.00
CA SER A 207 1.04 -1.04 7.00
C SER A 207 2.40 -1.75 6.87
N HIS A 208 3.50 -1.00 6.91
CA HIS A 208 4.87 -1.51 6.79
C HIS A 208 5.23 -2.49 7.91
N LYS A 209 4.60 -2.38 9.08
CA LYS A 209 4.82 -3.30 10.22
C LYS A 209 4.30 -4.71 9.96
N TYR A 210 3.54 -4.88 8.88
CA TYR A 210 2.94 -6.14 8.43
C TYR A 210 3.42 -6.52 7.01
N GLY A 211 4.50 -5.93 6.52
CA GLY A 211 5.04 -6.25 5.20
C GLY A 211 4.31 -5.60 4.02
N PHE A 212 3.47 -4.58 4.27
CA PHE A 212 2.74 -3.85 3.23
C PHE A 212 3.31 -2.46 2.97
N ILE A 213 3.48 -2.12 1.70
CA ILE A 213 3.79 -0.76 1.26
C ILE A 213 2.55 -0.11 0.64
N LEU A 214 2.41 1.21 0.81
CA LEU A 214 1.49 1.98 0.00
C LEU A 214 2.04 2.02 -1.42
N ARG A 215 1.32 1.44 -2.38
CA ARG A 215 1.91 1.12 -3.68
C ARG A 215 1.96 2.30 -4.65
N TYR A 216 0.96 3.17 -4.58
CA TYR A 216 0.83 4.36 -5.42
C TYR A 216 0.81 5.59 -4.52
N LEU A 217 1.99 6.20 -4.36
CA LEU A 217 2.20 7.35 -3.48
C LEU A 217 1.84 8.67 -4.19
N LYS A 218 1.44 9.65 -3.37
CA LYS A 218 1.14 11.01 -3.83
C LYS A 218 2.40 11.69 -4.36
N GLY A 219 2.33 12.29 -5.55
CA GLY A 219 3.48 12.95 -6.18
C GLY A 219 4.49 11.99 -6.83
N LYS A 220 4.13 10.71 -6.99
CA LYS A 220 4.94 9.66 -7.63
C LYS A 220 4.25 9.08 -8.87
N GLU A 221 3.32 9.83 -9.44
CA GLU A 221 2.52 9.41 -10.59
C GLU A 221 3.37 9.23 -11.85
N ASP A 222 4.37 10.08 -12.05
CA ASP A 222 5.30 9.99 -13.20
C ASP A 222 6.22 8.76 -13.11
N ILE A 223 6.38 8.18 -11.92
CA ILE A 223 7.22 7.01 -11.67
C ILE A 223 6.40 5.73 -11.77
N THR A 224 5.26 5.69 -11.07
CA THR A 224 4.42 4.47 -11.02
C THR A 224 3.51 4.34 -12.24
N GLY A 225 3.19 5.45 -12.90
CA GLY A 225 2.21 5.52 -13.99
C GLY A 225 0.75 5.47 -13.52
N TYR A 226 0.48 5.55 -12.21
CA TYR A 226 -0.85 5.53 -11.60
C TYR A 226 -1.04 6.77 -10.71
N SER A 227 -2.29 7.23 -10.59
CA SER A 227 -2.65 8.29 -9.65
C SER A 227 -2.45 7.84 -8.21
N TYR A 228 -2.46 8.79 -7.26
CA TYR A 228 -2.43 8.47 -5.83
C TYR A 228 -3.59 7.56 -5.43
N GLU A 229 -3.29 6.42 -4.79
CA GLU A 229 -4.29 5.46 -4.33
C GLU A 229 -4.08 5.09 -2.84
N PRO A 230 -4.57 5.89 -1.88
CA PRO A 230 -4.40 5.61 -0.45
C PRO A 230 -5.03 4.30 0.03
N TRP A 231 -5.86 3.67 -0.80
CA TRP A 231 -6.49 2.39 -0.52
C TRP A 231 -5.67 1.19 -0.97
N HIS A 232 -4.71 1.36 -1.89
CA HIS A 232 -4.03 0.25 -2.58
C HIS A 232 -2.69 -0.09 -1.94
N TYR A 233 -2.62 -1.25 -1.29
CA TYR A 233 -1.43 -1.72 -0.59
C TYR A 233 -0.86 -2.98 -1.23
N ARG A 234 0.46 -2.97 -1.45
CA ARG A 234 1.22 -4.11 -1.99
C ARG A 234 1.96 -4.82 -0.87
N TYR A 235 1.75 -6.12 -0.75
CA TYR A 235 2.53 -6.97 0.13
C TYR A 235 3.90 -7.30 -0.49
N VAL A 236 4.95 -6.98 0.25
CA VAL A 236 6.35 -7.35 -0.03
C VAL A 236 6.91 -8.30 1.04
N GLY A 237 6.18 -8.50 2.14
CA GLY A 237 6.40 -9.51 3.17
C GLY A 237 7.58 -9.30 4.11
N ASP A 238 8.71 -8.85 3.58
CA ASP A 238 9.87 -8.56 4.41
C ASP A 238 9.68 -7.25 5.19
N LEU A 239 9.87 -7.32 6.51
CA LEU A 239 9.65 -6.18 7.41
C LEU A 239 10.75 -5.13 7.29
N GLU A 240 11.98 -5.52 6.94
CA GLU A 240 13.08 -4.59 6.74
C GLU A 240 12.89 -3.84 5.43
N VAL A 241 12.51 -4.55 4.36
CA VAL A 241 12.23 -3.92 3.05
C VAL A 241 11.01 -2.99 3.11
N SER A 242 9.88 -3.46 3.64
CA SER A 242 8.68 -2.63 3.73
C SER A 242 8.88 -1.40 4.63
N LYS A 243 9.64 -1.55 5.73
CA LYS A 243 10.05 -0.43 6.57
C LYS A 243 10.98 0.52 5.82
N TYR A 244 11.97 0.01 5.07
CA TYR A 244 12.87 0.85 4.27
C TYR A 244 12.10 1.67 3.24
N CYS A 245 11.13 1.09 2.54
CA CYS A 245 10.27 1.84 1.61
C CYS A 245 9.47 2.93 2.34
N TYR A 246 8.90 2.62 3.50
CA TYR A 246 8.16 3.60 4.31
C TYR A 246 9.06 4.73 4.84
N ASP A 247 10.22 4.38 5.36
CA ASP A 247 11.21 5.31 5.90
C ASP A 247 11.90 6.16 4.82
N ASN A 248 11.85 5.78 3.55
CA ASN A 248 12.44 6.57 2.47
C ASN A 248 11.39 7.11 1.49
N ASN A 249 10.09 6.89 1.77
CA ASN A 249 8.98 7.31 0.92
C ASN A 249 9.14 6.82 -0.54
N LEU A 250 9.54 5.56 -0.69
CA LEU A 250 9.88 4.94 -1.97
C LEU A 250 8.71 4.16 -2.56
N THR A 251 8.57 4.30 -3.86
CA THR A 251 7.85 3.33 -4.70
C THR A 251 8.64 2.03 -4.84
N LEU A 252 7.98 0.96 -5.31
CA LEU A 252 8.69 -0.28 -5.62
C LEU A 252 9.64 -0.09 -6.81
N GLU A 253 9.29 0.79 -7.76
CA GLU A 253 10.16 1.19 -8.86
C GLU A 253 11.45 1.87 -8.38
N GLU A 254 11.32 2.88 -7.52
CA GLU A 254 12.47 3.61 -6.97
C GLU A 254 13.36 2.72 -6.11
N LEU A 255 12.77 1.79 -5.35
CA LEU A 255 13.53 0.80 -4.58
C LEU A 255 14.51 0.03 -5.48
N TYR A 256 14.07 -0.39 -6.67
CA TYR A 256 14.93 -1.08 -7.62
C TYR A 256 16.01 -0.14 -8.20
N ASP A 257 15.65 1.09 -8.51
CA ASP A 257 16.57 2.09 -9.08
C ASP A 257 17.66 2.49 -8.08
N GLU A 258 17.30 2.77 -6.82
CA GLU A 258 18.25 3.09 -5.74
C GLU A 258 19.23 1.95 -5.46
N LEU A 259 18.77 0.71 -5.58
CA LEU A 259 19.57 -0.47 -5.30
C LEU A 259 20.34 -0.96 -6.53
N ASP A 260 20.22 -0.31 -7.69
CA ASP A 260 20.85 -0.74 -8.95
C ASP A 260 20.50 -2.22 -9.25
N ILE A 261 19.20 -2.54 -9.19
CA ILE A 261 18.62 -3.84 -9.52
C ILE A 261 17.78 -3.67 -10.79
N THR A 262 17.95 -4.56 -11.78
CA THR A 262 17.06 -4.58 -12.94
C THR A 262 15.67 -5.07 -12.54
N LYS A 263 14.64 -4.32 -12.92
CA LYS A 263 13.22 -4.63 -12.69
C LYS A 263 12.76 -5.87 -13.44
#